data_AF-A0A1R1C3A5-F1
#
_entry.id   AF-A0A1R1C3A5-F1
#
_cell.length_a   1.000
_cell.length_b   1.000
_cell.length_c   1.000
_cell.angle_alpha   90.00
_cell.angle_beta   90.00
_cell.angle_gamma   90.00
#
_symmetry.space_group_name_H-M   'P 1'
#
loop_
_entity.id
_entity.type
_entity.pdbx_description
1 polymer ?
#
loop_
_entity_poly.entity_id
_entity_poly.type
_entity_poly.pdbx_seq_one_letter_code
_entity_poly.pdbx_strand_id
1 'polypeptide(L)'
;MYSTLRYTLESNGTTYENDNINASLLVELISNLELQEYVVLVPSELVEGSMYMQAAALEEPGQMVAEIRLQEGEDGFRHYSYSTADTIVIIQWFLDYWGKQQLPQLESWQDITHEFD
;
A
#
# COMPACT_ATOMS: atom_id res chain seq x y z
N MET A 1 14.89 15.64 -17.19
CA MET A 1 14.40 15.93 -15.82
C MET A 1 14.26 14.59 -15.15
N TYR A 2 15.01 14.32 -14.08
CA TYR A 2 14.68 13.18 -13.23
C TYR A 2 13.42 13.58 -12.47
N SER A 3 12.28 12.99 -12.82
CA SER A 3 11.06 13.16 -12.04
C SER A 3 11.36 12.60 -10.65
N THR A 4 11.33 13.45 -9.62
CA THR A 4 11.36 12.96 -8.24
C THR A 4 9.96 12.43 -7.99
N LEU A 5 9.81 11.11 -8.00
CA LEU A 5 8.54 10.44 -7.72
C LEU A 5 7.93 11.02 -6.44
N ARG A 6 6.67 11.41 -6.52
CA ARG A 6 5.92 11.95 -5.39
C ARG A 6 4.89 10.95 -4.92
N TYR A 7 4.44 11.11 -3.68
CA TYR A 7 3.39 10.28 -3.12
C TYR A 7 2.28 11.12 -2.51
N THR A 8 1.08 10.58 -2.54
CA THR A 8 -0.06 11.00 -1.73
C THR A 8 -0.40 9.84 -0.80
N LEU A 9 -0.53 10.12 0.49
CA LEU A 9 -0.91 9.15 1.50
C LEU A 9 -2.32 9.51 1.99
N GLU A 10 -3.23 8.56 1.95
CA GLU A 10 -4.56 8.68 2.54
C GLU A 10 -4.67 7.74 3.73
N SER A 11 -5.23 8.21 4.83
CA SER A 11 -5.57 7.37 5.98
C SER A 11 -6.87 7.84 6.60
N ASN A 12 -7.89 6.98 6.58
CA ASN A 12 -9.21 7.23 7.18
C ASN A 12 -9.82 8.60 6.81
N GLY A 13 -9.73 8.96 5.53
CA GLY A 13 -10.23 10.25 5.01
C GLY A 13 -9.32 11.46 5.26
N THR A 14 -8.16 11.28 5.90
CA THR A 14 -7.11 12.30 6.01
C THR A 14 -6.08 12.10 4.90
N THR A 15 -5.79 13.16 4.14
CA THR A 15 -4.79 13.13 3.06
C THR A 15 -3.53 13.89 3.46
N TYR A 16 -2.37 13.26 3.22
CA TYR A 16 -1.05 13.83 3.44
C TYR A 16 -0.34 13.97 2.08
N GLU A 17 0.05 15.21 1.78
CA GLU A 17 0.91 15.53 0.64
C GLU A 17 2.33 15.00 0.82
N ASN A 18 3.03 14.79 -0.29
CA ASN A 18 4.39 14.22 -0.36
C ASN A 18 5.35 14.75 0.71
N ASP A 19 5.39 16.06 0.92
CA ASP A 19 6.37 16.71 1.80
C ASP A 19 6.09 16.44 3.30
N ASN A 20 4.89 15.96 3.63
CA ASN A 20 4.49 15.56 4.97
C ASN A 20 4.71 14.05 5.21
N ILE A 21 4.93 13.27 4.15
CA ILE A 21 5.16 11.83 4.27
C ILE A 21 6.58 11.58 4.72
N ASN A 22 6.73 10.83 5.81
CA ASN A 22 8.01 10.40 6.33
C ASN A 22 7.86 9.02 7.00
N ALA A 23 8.99 8.36 7.26
CA ALA A 23 9.00 7.02 7.84
C ALA A 23 8.23 6.93 9.18
N SER A 24 8.33 7.95 10.05
CA SER A 24 7.62 7.95 11.33
C SER A 24 6.10 8.00 11.15
N LEU A 25 5.60 8.81 10.21
CA LEU A 25 4.18 8.87 9.89
C LEU A 25 3.66 7.53 9.37
N LEU A 26 4.38 6.88 8.45
CA LEU A 26 3.98 5.56 7.92
C LEU A 26 3.93 4.49 9.01
N VAL A 27 4.96 4.45 9.88
CA VAL A 27 4.99 3.53 11.03
C VAL A 27 3.83 3.81 11.98
N GLU A 28 3.57 5.08 12.30
CA GLU A 28 2.50 5.48 13.22
C GLU A 28 1.12 5.07 12.69
N LEU A 29 0.79 5.42 11.45
CA LEU A 29 -0.53 5.13 10.90
C LEU A 29 -0.77 3.62 10.79
N ILE A 30 0.20 2.86 10.29
CA ILE A 30 0.03 1.41 10.11
C ILE A 30 -0.01 0.67 11.45
N SER A 31 0.79 1.10 12.44
CA SER A 31 0.82 0.44 13.76
C SER A 31 -0.46 0.67 14.57
N ASN A 32 -1.20 1.74 14.28
CA ASN A 32 -2.41 2.13 15.01
C ASN A 32 -3.70 1.87 14.21
N LEU A 33 -3.64 1.13 13.09
CA LEU A 33 -4.81 0.79 12.30
C LEU A 33 -5.84 0.01 13.13
N GLU A 34 -7.02 0.60 13.32
CA GLU A 34 -8.16 -0.04 13.96
C GLU A 34 -9.10 -0.69 12.94
N LEU A 35 -10.09 -1.44 13.42
CA LEU A 35 -11.07 -2.12 12.57
C LEU A 35 -11.78 -1.12 11.62
N GLN A 36 -11.89 -1.48 10.34
CA GLN A 36 -12.42 -0.64 9.24
C GLN A 36 -11.54 0.55 8.85
N GLU A 37 -10.40 0.73 9.50
CA GLU A 37 -9.42 1.73 9.10
C GLU A 37 -8.50 1.23 8.01
N TYR A 38 -7.98 2.17 7.23
CA TYR A 38 -7.07 1.89 6.13
C TYR A 38 -6.01 3.00 5.96
N VAL A 39 -4.94 2.63 5.26
CA VAL A 39 -3.87 3.51 4.79
C VAL A 39 -3.61 3.16 3.33
N VAL A 40 -3.67 4.14 2.43
CA VAL A 40 -3.34 3.99 1.00
C VAL A 40 -2.21 4.94 0.64
N LEU A 41 -1.16 4.40 0.02
CA LEU A 41 -0.04 5.16 -0.50
C LEU A 41 -0.04 5.09 -2.03
N VAL A 42 -0.26 6.24 -2.66
CA VAL A 42 -0.40 6.39 -4.12
C VAL A 42 0.79 7.17 -4.67
N PRO A 43 1.63 6.57 -5.55
CA PRO A 43 2.69 7.30 -6.22
C PRO A 43 2.15 8.14 -7.39
N SER A 44 2.84 9.22 -7.74
CA SER A 44 2.48 10.10 -8.87
C SER A 44 2.74 9.48 -10.24
N GLU A 45 3.59 8.46 -10.28
CA GLU A 45 3.89 7.61 -11.44
C GLU A 45 3.95 6.16 -10.95
N LEU A 46 3.82 5.17 -11.84
CA LEU A 46 3.79 3.77 -11.42
C LEU A 46 5.13 3.32 -10.82
N VAL A 47 5.07 2.61 -9.69
CA VAL A 47 6.23 1.98 -9.06
C VAL A 47 6.26 0.52 -9.46
N GLU A 48 7.17 0.15 -10.36
CA GLU A 48 7.25 -1.22 -10.92
C GLU A 48 5.88 -1.71 -11.47
N GLY A 49 5.10 -0.79 -12.04
CA GLY A 49 3.75 -1.06 -12.55
C GLY A 49 2.63 -0.92 -11.51
N SER A 50 2.95 -0.73 -10.23
CA SER A 50 1.97 -0.53 -9.18
C SER A 50 1.35 0.88 -9.18
N MET A 51 0.03 0.90 -9.02
CA MET A 51 -0.80 2.09 -8.90
C MET A 51 -0.93 2.58 -7.47
N TYR A 52 -0.87 1.68 -6.48
CA TYR A 52 -0.94 2.01 -5.05
C TYR A 52 -0.50 0.81 -4.20
N MET A 53 -0.20 1.08 -2.94
CA MET A 53 -0.17 0.07 -1.89
C MET A 53 -1.10 0.47 -0.74
N GLN A 54 -1.88 -0.48 -0.26
CA GLN A 54 -2.87 -0.29 0.81
C GLN A 54 -2.57 -1.23 1.97
N ALA A 55 -2.86 -0.78 3.18
CA ALA A 55 -3.00 -1.60 4.37
C ALA A 55 -4.35 -1.33 5.02
N ALA A 56 -4.99 -2.36 5.56
CA ALA A 56 -6.21 -2.23 6.35
C ALA A 56 -6.25 -3.26 7.47
N ALA A 57 -6.94 -2.94 8.58
CA ALA A 57 -7.20 -3.92 9.62
C ALA A 57 -8.35 -4.85 9.22
N LEU A 58 -8.22 -6.13 9.52
CA LEU A 58 -9.27 -7.12 9.30
C LEU A 58 -10.18 -7.26 10.52
N GLU A 59 -11.34 -7.92 10.35
CA GLU A 59 -12.26 -8.22 11.45
C GLU A 59 -11.63 -9.10 12.54
N GLU A 60 -10.67 -9.95 12.16
CA GLU A 60 -9.95 -10.77 13.12
C GLU A 60 -8.91 -9.92 13.90
N PRO A 61 -8.95 -9.93 15.25
CA PRO A 61 -8.05 -9.11 16.05
C PRO A 61 -6.57 -9.37 15.76
N GLY A 62 -5.84 -8.30 15.46
CA GLY A 62 -4.41 -8.35 15.17
C GLY A 62 -4.08 -8.87 13.77
N GLN A 63 -5.06 -9.18 12.93
CA GLN A 63 -4.85 -9.46 11.51
C GLN A 63 -4.98 -8.18 10.70
N MET A 64 -4.15 -8.08 9.68
CA MET A 64 -4.13 -7.00 8.72
C MET A 64 -4.07 -7.58 7.31
N VAL A 65 -4.50 -6.77 6.35
CA VAL A 65 -4.34 -7.06 4.93
C VAL A 65 -3.50 -5.97 4.29
N ALA A 66 -2.56 -6.38 3.42
CA ALA A 66 -1.88 -5.50 2.49
C ALA A 66 -2.40 -5.79 1.08
N GLU A 67 -2.63 -4.75 0.29
CA GLU A 67 -3.13 -4.87 -1.08
C GLU A 67 -2.31 -4.01 -2.04
N ILE A 68 -2.08 -4.52 -3.25
CA ILE A 68 -1.34 -3.84 -4.32
C ILE A 68 -2.05 -4.04 -5.63
N ARG A 69 -2.31 -2.95 -6.35
CA ARG A 69 -2.87 -2.98 -7.71
C ARG A 69 -1.82 -2.63 -8.74
N LEU A 70 -1.58 -3.54 -9.68
CA LEU A 70 -0.66 -3.36 -10.81
C LEU A 70 -1.43 -3.02 -12.09
N GLN A 71 -0.91 -2.12 -12.92
CA GLN A 71 -1.45 -1.86 -14.25
C GLN A 71 -1.17 -3.01 -15.21
N GLU A 72 -2.19 -3.42 -15.96
CA GLU A 72 -2.09 -4.40 -17.04
C GLU A 72 -2.72 -3.86 -18.33
N GLY A 73 -1.90 -3.34 -19.24
CA GLY A 73 -2.38 -2.68 -20.47
C GLY A 73 -2.92 -1.26 -20.24
N GLU A 74 -3.71 -0.74 -21.18
CA GLU A 74 -4.27 0.62 -21.07
C GLU A 74 -5.35 0.72 -19.98
N ASP A 75 -6.26 -0.26 -19.92
CA ASP A 75 -7.45 -0.22 -19.04
C ASP A 75 -7.52 -1.37 -18.03
N GLY A 76 -6.59 -2.33 -18.08
CA GLY A 76 -6.59 -3.49 -17.18
C GLY A 76 -5.75 -3.30 -15.93
N PHE A 77 -5.98 -4.17 -14.95
CA PHE A 77 -5.16 -4.24 -13.74
C PHE A 77 -5.13 -5.66 -13.19
N ARG A 78 -4.14 -5.94 -12.34
CA ARG A 78 -4.16 -7.06 -11.40
C ARG A 78 -4.19 -6.55 -9.99
N HIS A 79 -4.95 -7.20 -9.13
CA HIS A 79 -5.06 -6.83 -7.73
C HIS A 79 -4.61 -7.99 -6.85
N TYR A 80 -3.60 -7.73 -6.02
CA TYR A 80 -3.01 -8.72 -5.12
C TYR A 80 -3.32 -8.37 -3.68
N SER A 81 -3.59 -9.38 -2.87
CA SER A 81 -3.86 -9.25 -1.44
C SER A 81 -3.00 -10.22 -0.63
N TYR A 82 -2.56 -9.79 0.54
CA TYR A 82 -1.81 -10.60 1.49
C TYR A 82 -2.25 -10.29 2.92
N SER A 83 -2.77 -11.30 3.60
CA SER A 83 -3.20 -11.20 5.00
C SER A 83 -2.13 -11.72 5.95
N THR A 84 -1.89 -11.01 7.05
CA THR A 84 -0.89 -11.37 8.05
C THR A 84 -1.18 -10.70 9.40
N ALA A 85 -0.69 -11.34 10.48
CA ALA A 85 -0.63 -10.73 11.81
C ALA A 85 0.71 -10.01 12.07
N ASP A 86 1.65 -10.08 11.14
CA ASP A 86 2.94 -9.41 11.27
C ASP A 86 2.87 -7.97 10.75
N THR A 87 2.47 -7.04 11.60
CA THR A 87 2.43 -5.61 11.26
C THR A 87 3.79 -5.07 10.82
N ILE A 88 4.90 -5.65 11.30
CA ILE A 88 6.26 -5.21 10.96
C ILE A 88 6.53 -5.45 9.48
N VAL A 89 6.05 -6.56 8.91
CA VAL A 89 6.25 -6.84 7.48
C VAL A 89 5.52 -5.82 6.59
N ILE A 90 4.30 -5.43 6.97
CA ILE A 90 3.52 -4.43 6.24
C ILE A 90 4.20 -3.07 6.31
N ILE A 91 4.65 -2.65 7.50
CA ILE A 91 5.41 -1.41 7.67
C ILE A 91 6.65 -1.41 6.78
N GLN A 92 7.40 -2.50 6.75
CA GLN A 92 8.61 -2.61 5.93
C GLN A 92 8.29 -2.45 4.44
N TRP A 93 7.19 -3.05 3.96
CA TRP A 93 6.74 -2.85 2.59
C TRP A 93 6.41 -1.39 2.30
N PHE A 94 5.73 -0.68 3.20
CA PHE A 94 5.42 0.74 3.02
C PHE A 94 6.69 1.60 2.97
N LEU A 95 7.67 1.31 3.82
CA LEU A 95 8.94 2.01 3.83
C LEU A 95 9.76 1.74 2.55
N ASP A 96 9.77 0.50 2.05
CA ASP A 96 10.46 0.14 0.82
C ASP A 96 9.74 0.72 -0.42
N TYR A 97 8.42 0.66 -0.44
CA TYR A 97 7.61 1.21 -1.52
C TYR A 97 7.76 2.73 -1.65
N TRP A 98 7.78 3.46 -0.53
CA TRP A 98 8.00 4.91 -0.49
C TRP A 98 9.47 5.30 -0.71
N GLY A 99 10.38 4.69 0.04
CA GLY A 99 11.78 5.14 0.12
C GLY A 99 12.70 4.53 -0.94
N LYS A 100 12.39 3.33 -1.43
CA LYS A 100 13.20 2.60 -2.41
C LYS A 100 12.50 2.36 -3.74
N GLN A 101 11.19 2.64 -3.82
CA GLN A 101 10.38 2.40 -5.01
C GLN A 101 10.38 0.92 -5.41
N GLN A 102 10.25 0.05 -4.41
CA GLN A 102 10.30 -1.41 -4.57
C GLN A 102 9.01 -2.06 -4.12
N LEU A 103 8.54 -3.05 -4.88
CA LEU A 103 7.42 -3.87 -4.48
C LEU A 103 7.85 -5.03 -3.56
N PRO A 104 6.95 -5.52 -2.70
CA PRO A 104 7.13 -6.82 -2.08
C PRO A 104 7.14 -7.94 -3.14
N GLN A 105 7.72 -9.08 -2.76
CA GLN A 105 7.62 -10.31 -3.54
C GLN A 105 6.18 -10.82 -3.54
N LEU A 106 5.54 -10.82 -4.71
CA LEU A 106 4.12 -11.10 -4.88
C LEU A 106 3.81 -12.59 -5.09
N GLU A 107 4.81 -13.47 -5.16
CA GLU A 107 4.60 -14.90 -5.46
C GLU A 107 3.73 -15.63 -4.43
N SER A 108 3.70 -15.13 -3.19
CA SER A 108 2.87 -15.65 -2.11
C SER A 108 1.56 -14.88 -1.90
N TRP A 109 1.32 -13.83 -2.68
CA TRP A 109 0.11 -13.00 -2.58
C TRP A 109 -1.02 -13.65 -3.35
N GLN A 110 -2.25 -13.48 -2.86
CA GLN A 110 -3.44 -13.95 -3.54
C GLN A 110 -3.84 -12.96 -4.63
N ASP A 111 -4.06 -13.46 -5.85
CA ASP A 111 -4.67 -12.67 -6.93
C ASP A 111 -6.19 -12.59 -6.71
N ILE A 112 -6.67 -11.39 -6.41
CA ILE A 112 -8.08 -11.05 -6.16
C ILE A 112 -8.66 -10.18 -7.28
N THR A 113 -8.03 -10.14 -8.46
CA THR A 113 -8.46 -9.29 -9.58
C THR A 113 -9.94 -9.49 -9.93
N HIS A 114 -10.38 -10.75 -9.93
CA HIS A 114 -11.75 -11.18 -10.24
C HIS A 114 -12.83 -10.67 -9.27
N GLU A 115 -12.45 -10.14 -8.09
CA GLU A 115 -13.41 -9.56 -7.13
C GLU A 115 -13.88 -8.16 -7.55
N PHE A 116 -13.28 -7.58 -8.59
CA PHE A 116 -13.52 -6.22 -9.08
C PHE A 116 -14.09 -6.17 -10.51
N ASP A 117 -14.53 -7.31 -11.03
CA ASP A 117 -15.22 -7.46 -12.32
C ASP A 117 -16.71 -7.09 -12.25
#